data_AF-A0A3A4PI22-F1
#
_entry.id   AF-A0A3A4PI22-F1
#
_cell.length_a   1.000
_cell.length_b   1.000
_cell.length_c   1.000
_cell.angle_alpha   90.00
_cell.angle_beta   90.00
_cell.angle_gamma   90.00
#
_symmetry.space_group_name_H-M   'P 1'
#
loop_
_entity.id
_entity.type
_entity.pdbx_description
1 polymer ?
#
loop_
_entity_poly.entity_id
_entity_poly.type
_entity_poly.pdbx_seq_one_letter_code
_entity_poly.pdbx_strand_id
1 'polypeptide(L)'
;MRQGYLEGMSRHDQALYLFLALAAVRDGVSFYRKEKICDQIGLDRREFEVARRRLVEFKLVACEPYDASNANGFNQLLPVASLSS
;
A
#
# COMPACT_ATOMS: atom_id res chain seq x y z
N MET A 1 -16.75 14.53 -14.63
CA MET A 1 -15.49 13.79 -14.36
C MET A 1 -15.76 12.78 -13.27
N ARG A 2 -15.31 11.52 -13.40
CA ARG A 2 -15.28 10.62 -12.24
C ARG A 2 -14.23 11.18 -11.28
N GLN A 3 -14.59 11.38 -10.00
CA GLN A 3 -13.60 11.73 -8.97
C GLN A 3 -12.59 10.58 -8.89
N GLY A 4 -11.33 10.84 -9.23
CA GLY A 4 -10.26 9.85 -9.14
C GLY A 4 -9.75 9.71 -7.70
N TYR A 5 -9.05 8.60 -7.39
CA TYR A 5 -8.51 8.35 -6.05
C TYR A 5 -7.59 9.46 -5.52
N LEU A 6 -6.92 10.19 -6.42
CA LEU A 6 -6.03 11.30 -6.08
C LEU A 6 -6.68 12.34 -5.16
N GLU A 7 -7.95 12.68 -5.36
CA GLU A 7 -8.66 13.67 -4.54
C GLU A 7 -8.96 13.17 -3.12
N GLY A 8 -9.12 11.86 -2.93
CA GLY A 8 -9.40 11.23 -1.64
C GLY A 8 -8.16 10.79 -0.85
N MET A 9 -7.00 10.78 -1.50
CA MET A 9 -5.75 10.28 -0.93
C MET A 9 -4.95 11.37 -0.22
N SER A 10 -4.44 11.04 0.96
CA SER A 10 -3.42 11.85 1.63
C SER A 10 -2.07 11.76 0.90
N ARG A 11 -1.13 12.67 1.20
CA ARG A 11 0.25 12.57 0.67
C ARG A 11 0.94 11.27 1.10
N HIS A 12 0.63 10.74 2.28
CA HIS A 12 1.18 9.48 2.76
C HIS A 12 0.62 8.29 1.98
N ASP A 13 -0.67 8.31 1.65
CA ASP A 13 -1.31 7.29 0.82
C ASP A 13 -0.66 7.26 -0.58
N GLN A 14 -0.43 8.45 -1.15
CA GLN A 14 0.20 8.59 -2.47
C GLN A 14 1.65 8.11 -2.47
N ALA A 15 2.44 8.52 -1.48
CA ALA A 15 3.84 8.11 -1.35
C ALA A 15 3.97 6.58 -1.17
N LEU A 16 3.14 5.99 -0.31
CA LEU A 16 3.14 4.55 -0.10
C LEU A 16 2.69 3.79 -1.36
N TYR A 17 1.61 4.23 -2.01
CA TYR A 17 1.15 3.58 -3.24
C TYR A 17 2.19 3.64 -4.35
N LEU A 18 2.83 4.80 -4.56
CA LEU A 18 3.90 4.95 -5.53
C LEU A 18 5.10 4.07 -5.20
N PHE A 19 5.53 4.04 -3.93
CA PHE A 19 6.62 3.15 -3.51
C PHE A 19 6.30 1.69 -3.83
N LEU A 20 5.10 1.22 -3.47
CA LEU A 20 4.69 -0.16 -3.73
C LEU A 20 4.58 -0.45 -5.23
N ALA A 21 4.08 0.50 -6.03
CA ALA A 21 4.03 0.40 -7.49
C ALA A 21 5.41 0.24 -8.13
N LEU A 22 6.42 0.92 -7.59
CA LEU A 22 7.79 0.86 -8.09
C LEU A 22 8.57 -0.34 -7.52
N ALA A 23 8.26 -0.76 -6.29
CA ALA A 23 8.95 -1.84 -5.60
C ALA A 23 8.39 -3.22 -5.92
N ALA A 24 7.17 -3.30 -6.43
CA ALA A 24 6.52 -4.55 -6.79
C ALA A 24 7.25 -5.27 -7.93
N VAL A 25 7.25 -6.60 -7.88
CA VAL A 25 7.74 -7.43 -8.97
C VAL A 25 6.63 -7.62 -10.03
N ARG A 26 6.89 -8.41 -11.08
CA ARG A 26 6.01 -8.53 -12.27
C ARG A 26 4.55 -8.91 -11.99
N ASP A 27 4.23 -9.42 -10.80
CA ASP A 27 2.89 -9.80 -10.35
C ASP A 27 2.20 -8.75 -9.46
N GLY A 28 2.87 -7.62 -9.17
CA GLY A 28 2.33 -6.58 -8.29
C GLY A 28 2.60 -6.81 -6.80
N VAL A 29 3.38 -7.83 -6.42
CA VAL A 29 3.72 -8.10 -5.02
C VAL A 29 4.98 -7.36 -4.59
N SER A 30 4.92 -6.72 -3.43
CA SER A 30 6.08 -6.20 -2.70
C SER A 30 6.28 -6.94 -1.38
N PHE A 31 7.49 -7.45 -1.16
CA PHE A 31 7.92 -8.14 0.06
C PHE A 31 8.78 -7.24 0.98
N TYR A 32 8.78 -5.93 0.75
CA TYR A 32 9.56 -4.99 1.55
C TYR A 32 9.09 -4.98 3.00
N ARG A 33 10.05 -5.04 3.94
CA ARG A 33 9.79 -4.88 5.37
C ARG A 33 9.28 -3.48 5.66
N LYS A 34 8.31 -3.37 6.57
CA LYS A 34 7.63 -2.11 6.92
C LYS A 34 8.60 -1.02 7.33
N GLU A 35 9.61 -1.37 8.14
CA GLU A 35 10.63 -0.43 8.61
C GLU A 35 11.41 0.18 7.44
N LYS A 36 11.81 -0.64 6.47
CA LYS A 36 12.52 -0.16 5.28
C LYS A 36 11.64 0.73 4.39
N ILE A 37 10.33 0.45 4.33
CA ILE A 37 9.40 1.33 3.62
C ILE A 37 9.35 2.68 4.34
N CYS A 38 9.06 2.68 5.66
CA CYS A 38 9.04 3.88 6.50
C CYS A 38 10.29 4.76 6.29
N ASP A 39 11.48 4.16 6.35
CA ASP A 39 12.75 4.88 6.18
C ASP A 39 12.88 5.52 4.78
N GLN A 40 12.41 4.85 3.72
CA GLN A 40 12.54 5.32 2.35
C GLN A 40 11.57 6.44 1.99
N ILE A 41 10.34 6.40 2.51
CA ILE A 41 9.31 7.39 2.22
C ILE A 41 9.09 8.41 3.35
N GLY A 42 9.91 8.36 4.40
CA GLY A 42 9.90 9.31 5.51
C GLY A 42 8.63 9.27 6.35
N LEU A 43 8.03 8.08 6.53
CA LEU A 43 6.86 7.89 7.38
C LEU A 43 7.24 7.26 8.71
N ASP A 44 6.58 7.69 9.79
CA ASP A 44 6.59 6.92 11.02
C ASP A 44 5.72 5.65 10.91
N ARG A 45 5.80 4.78 11.93
CA ARG A 45 5.03 3.53 11.97
C ARG A 45 3.52 3.77 11.88
N ARG A 46 3.01 4.78 12.60
CA ARG A 46 1.56 5.05 12.70
C ARG A 46 1.04 5.61 11.39
N GLU A 47 1.77 6.53 10.78
CA GLU A 47 1.46 7.11 9.48
C GLU A 47 1.42 6.04 8.40
N PHE A 48 2.40 5.14 8.39
CA PHE A 48 2.43 4.00 7.48
C PHE A 48 1.23 3.06 7.68
N GLU A 49 0.89 2.68 8.92
CA GLU A 49 -0.25 1.80 9.19
C GLU A 49 -1.60 2.46 8.80
N VAL A 50 -1.74 3.77 9.00
CA VAL A 50 -2.91 4.53 8.54
C VAL A 50 -2.98 4.58 7.02
N ALA A 51 -1.89 4.93 6.34
CA ALA A 51 -1.83 4.99 4.88
C ALA A 51 -2.12 3.61 4.26
N ARG A 52 -1.50 2.55 4.80
CA ARG A 52 -1.72 1.17 4.33
C ARG A 52 -3.19 0.76 4.48
N ARG A 53 -3.81 1.06 5.62
CA ARG A 53 -5.25 0.77 5.83
C ARG A 53 -6.12 1.51 4.80
N ARG A 54 -5.85 2.79 4.53
CA ARG A 54 -6.61 3.57 3.53
C ARG A 54 -6.44 3.01 2.12
N LEU A 55 -5.25 2.55 1.74
CA LEU A 55 -5.03 1.90 0.44
C LEU A 55 -5.80 0.59 0.29
N VAL A 56 -6.00 -0.15 1.39
CA VAL A 56 -6.89 -1.32 1.42
C VAL A 56 -8.35 -0.90 1.27
N GLU A 57 -8.80 0.16 1.95
CA GLU A 57 -10.15 0.71 1.81
C GLU A 57 -10.44 1.21 0.39
N PHE A 58 -9.45 1.81 -0.28
CA PHE A 58 -9.53 2.19 -1.70
C PHE A 58 -9.50 1.00 -2.67
N LYS A 59 -9.30 -0.23 -2.16
CA LYS A 59 -9.11 -1.46 -2.95
C LYS A 59 -7.95 -1.35 -3.95
N LEU A 60 -6.90 -0.61 -3.57
CA LEU A 60 -5.68 -0.46 -4.38
C LEU A 60 -4.58 -1.42 -3.95
N VAL A 61 -4.60 -1.85 -2.68
CA VAL A 61 -3.60 -2.75 -2.10
C VAL A 61 -4.29 -3.81 -1.23
N ALA A 62 -3.82 -5.06 -1.28
CA ALA A 62 -4.09 -6.08 -0.28
C ALA A 62 -2.82 -6.37 0.53
N CYS A 63 -2.97 -6.67 1.83
CA CYS A 63 -1.83 -6.90 2.72
C CYS A 63 -2.10 -8.13 3.59
N GLU A 64 -1.14 -9.05 3.70
CA GLU A 64 -1.21 -10.17 4.63
C GLU A 64 0.13 -10.34 5.36
N PRO A 65 0.13 -10.59 6.68
CA PRO A 65 1.34 -10.95 7.42
C PRO A 65 1.82 -12.36 7.03
N TYR A 66 3.12 -12.64 7.20
CA TYR A 66 3.62 -14.01 6.98
C TYR A 66 3.09 -15.00 8.02
N ASP A 67 2.97 -14.56 9.28
CA ASP A 67 2.44 -15.34 10.39
C ASP A 67 1.96 -14.41 11.52
N ALA A 68 1.28 -14.98 12.53
CA ALA A 68 0.71 -14.20 13.64
C ALA A 68 1.76 -13.51 14.54
N SER A 69 3.01 -13.97 14.52
CA SER A 69 4.12 -13.43 15.31
C SER A 69 4.97 -12.40 14.56
N ASN A 70 4.89 -12.38 13.23
CA ASN A 70 5.60 -11.45 12.37
C ASN A 70 4.62 -10.57 11.59
N ALA A 71 4.47 -9.34 12.05
CA ALA A 71 3.61 -8.37 11.39
C ALA A 71 4.15 -7.93 10.02
N ASN A 72 5.38 -8.29 9.62
CA ASN A 72 5.83 -8.14 8.24
C ASN A 72 5.20 -9.22 7.36
N GLY A 73 4.97 -8.86 6.10
CA GLY A 73 4.27 -9.69 5.16
C GLY A 73 4.45 -9.16 3.76
N PHE A 74 3.47 -9.39 2.90
CA PHE A 74 3.48 -8.87 1.54
C PHE A 74 2.38 -7.83 1.31
N ASN A 75 2.62 -6.95 0.35
CA ASN A 75 1.67 -5.96 -0.13
C ASN A 75 1.45 -6.22 -1.62
N GLN A 76 0.22 -6.53 -2.01
CA GLN A 76 -0.18 -6.81 -3.39
C GLN A 76 -0.91 -5.60 -3.96
N LEU A 77 -0.46 -5.07 -5.09
CA LEU A 77 -1.23 -4.11 -5.87
C LEU A 77 -2.41 -4.82 -6.53
N LEU A 78 -3.61 -4.27 -6.40
CA LEU A 78 -4.81 -4.87 -6.97
C LEU A 78 -5.04 -4.38 -8.40
N PRO A 79 -5.47 -5.25 -9.34
CA PRO A 79 -5.77 -4.84 -10.70
C PRO A 79 -6.92 -3.83 -10.74
N VAL A 80 -6.84 -2.83 -11.60
CA VAL A 80 -7.90 -1.81 -11.77
C VAL A 80 -9.26 -2.45 -12.14
N ALA A 81 -9.27 -3.62 -12.78
CA ALA A 81 -10.49 -4.35 -13.11
C ALA A 81 -11.28 -4.87 -11.89
N SER A 82 -10.59 -5.08 -10.75
CA SER A 82 -11.22 -5.52 -9.49
C SER A 82 -12.00 -4.42 -8.75
N LEU A 83 -12.02 -3.20 -9.32
CA LEU A 83 -12.75 -2.03 -8.82
C LEU A 83 -14.19 -1.93 -9.37
N SER A 84 -14.67 -2.98 -10.02
CA SER A 84 -16.01 -3.07 -10.61
C SER A 84 -16.96 -3.85 -9.70
N SER A 85 -17.62 -3.18 -8.76
CA SER A 85 -18.89 -3.59 -8.12
C SER A 85 -19.49 -2.38 -7.43
#